data_AF-A0A6A5ARV4-F1
#
_entry.id   AF-A0A6A5ARV4-F1
#
_cell.length_a   1.000
_cell.length_b   1.000
_cell.length_c   1.000
_cell.angle_alpha   90.00
_cell.angle_beta   90.00
_cell.angle_gamma   90.00
#
_symmetry.space_group_name_H-M   'P 1'
#
loop_
_entity.id
_entity.type
_entity.pdbx_description
1 polymer ?
#
loop_
_entity_poly.entity_id
_entity_poly.type
_entity_poly.pdbx_seq_one_letter_code
_entity_poly.pdbx_strand_id
1 'polypeptide(L)'
;MNPLLPPGPADLKELTSRCIDRSYDSLYNLTTSLPNTASEERRGVALKQLQDTHAVFKKLLVLTRWSVQSPLADKCAELLQEAQTFQDQANETNDRLYFLHRDLDRAKERQYDLTTAIDVLYGGTYTRLPRVINYAMHPREFPPVDEEASIAELDAVLRFRLIEETIPDKFTHIDVHEGFVTAGASGEFEMVFTVDGTKPDSLWLVASVQTVLTDPVAQATFKHLASTSSLRIIQSNAPTDVHYMQLKILIQKRLNQSATPLLDACNIMSDFCCSLALRILHAQGQLLVDTRWPHGVSFLHQDHNDAATLDIVYWTDATAPYV
;
A
#
# COMPACT_ATOMS: atom_id res chain seq x y z
N MET A 1 -17.57 39.71 10.28
CA MET A 1 -18.23 38.88 11.30
C MET A 1 -17.20 37.86 11.78
N ASN A 2 -16.60 38.07 12.96
CA ASN A 2 -15.74 37.06 13.59
C ASN A 2 -16.64 36.03 14.28
N PRO A 3 -16.57 34.73 13.93
CA PRO A 3 -17.45 33.70 14.48
C PRO A 3 -17.07 33.22 15.90
N LEU A 4 -16.18 33.92 16.60
CA LEU A 4 -15.59 33.50 17.87
C LEU A 4 -15.95 34.39 19.07
N LEU A 5 -16.66 35.50 18.87
CA LEU A 5 -17.13 36.28 20.01
C LEU A 5 -18.41 35.61 20.54
N PRO A 6 -18.46 35.18 21.81
CA PRO A 6 -19.71 34.71 22.40
C PRO A 6 -20.80 35.79 22.21
N PRO A 7 -22.06 35.40 22.00
CA PRO A 7 -23.14 36.37 21.89
C PRO A 7 -23.10 37.30 23.11
N GLY A 8 -23.26 38.61 22.86
CA GLY A 8 -23.22 39.61 23.91
C GLY A 8 -24.23 39.33 25.03
N PRO A 9 -23.97 39.84 26.25
CA PRO A 9 -24.85 39.61 27.39
C PRO A 9 -26.28 40.05 27.07
N ALA A 10 -27.25 39.20 27.38
CA ALA A 10 -28.68 39.49 27.18
C ALA A 10 -29.32 39.90 28.51
N ASP A 11 -30.14 40.94 28.47
CA ASP A 11 -30.81 41.45 29.67
C ASP A 11 -31.86 40.45 30.17
N LEU A 12 -31.80 40.14 31.47
CA LEU A 12 -32.77 39.25 32.12
C LEU A 12 -34.21 39.78 31.95
N LYS A 13 -34.39 41.10 31.99
CA LYS A 13 -35.69 41.75 31.77
C LYS A 13 -36.27 41.38 30.41
N GLU A 14 -35.47 41.47 29.36
CA GLU A 14 -35.89 41.12 28.00
C GLU A 14 -36.20 39.63 27.87
N LEU A 15 -35.40 38.77 28.52
CA LEU A 15 -35.69 37.33 28.56
C LEU A 15 -37.01 37.04 29.27
N THR A 16 -37.29 37.70 30.40
CA THR A 16 -38.55 37.52 31.13
C THR A 16 -39.77 37.98 30.31
N SER A 17 -39.68 39.14 29.65
CA SER A 17 -40.79 39.64 28.82
C SER A 17 -41.06 38.70 27.65
N ARG A 18 -40.01 38.27 26.92
CA ARG A 18 -40.16 37.31 25.82
C ARG A 18 -40.72 35.96 26.26
N CYS A 19 -40.35 35.47 27.45
CA CYS A 19 -40.94 34.25 28.02
C CYS A 19 -42.42 34.41 28.33
N ILE A 20 -42.83 35.56 28.88
CA ILE A 20 -44.23 35.87 29.17
C ILE A 20 -45.03 35.98 27.87
N ASP A 21 -44.55 36.76 26.90
CA ASP A 21 -45.19 36.94 25.60
C ASP A 21 -45.39 35.60 24.90
N ARG A 22 -44.33 34.77 24.85
CA ARG A 22 -44.41 33.41 24.29
C ARG A 22 -45.43 32.54 25.01
N SER A 23 -45.51 32.62 26.34
CA SER A 23 -46.48 31.84 27.12
C SER A 23 -47.92 32.31 26.87
N TYR A 24 -48.11 33.63 26.73
CA TYR A 24 -49.40 34.22 26.41
C TYR A 24 -49.86 33.82 25.01
N ASP A 25 -48.98 33.93 24.01
CA ASP A 25 -49.26 33.49 22.64
C ASP A 25 -49.58 32.00 22.58
N SER A 26 -48.83 31.18 23.32
CA SER A 26 -49.07 29.74 23.41
C SER A 26 -50.43 29.42 24.02
N LEU A 27 -50.85 30.14 25.06
CA LEU A 27 -52.16 29.97 25.68
C LEU A 27 -53.28 30.52 24.80
N TYR A 28 -53.06 31.67 24.14
CA TYR A 28 -54.01 32.24 23.20
C TYR A 28 -54.29 31.29 22.03
N ASN A 29 -53.23 30.74 21.41
CA ASN A 29 -53.33 29.73 20.36
C ASN A 29 -54.05 28.46 20.84
N LEU A 30 -53.83 28.07 22.09
CA LEU A 30 -54.53 26.94 22.71
C LEU A 30 -56.04 27.26 22.84
N THR A 31 -56.43 28.44 23.31
CA THR A 31 -57.84 28.82 23.44
C THR A 31 -58.60 28.85 22.12
N THR A 32 -57.93 29.21 21.02
CA THR A 32 -58.53 29.23 19.69
C THR A 32 -58.59 27.83 19.06
N SER A 33 -57.64 26.93 19.39
CA SER A 33 -57.61 25.56 18.86
C SER A 33 -58.47 24.56 19.64
N LEU A 34 -58.65 24.74 20.95
CA LEU A 34 -59.41 23.83 21.82
C LEU A 34 -60.85 23.52 21.37
N PRO A 35 -61.69 24.51 20.99
CA PRO A 35 -63.07 24.22 20.60
C PRO A 35 -63.19 23.32 19.36
N ASN A 36 -62.17 23.30 18.50
CA ASN A 36 -62.14 22.54 17.24
C ASN A 36 -61.58 21.10 17.38
N THR A 37 -61.04 20.72 18.53
CA THR A 37 -60.44 19.40 18.76
C THR A 37 -61.43 18.42 19.40
N ALA A 38 -61.24 17.11 19.27
CA ALA A 38 -62.13 16.12 19.89
C ALA A 38 -61.96 16.08 21.43
N SER A 39 -63.04 15.73 22.15
CA SER A 39 -63.10 15.69 23.64
C SER A 39 -61.91 14.96 24.29
N GLU A 40 -61.53 13.80 23.75
CA GLU A 40 -60.45 12.95 24.28
C GLU A 40 -59.06 13.58 24.09
N GLU A 41 -58.81 14.25 22.97
CA GLU A 41 -57.50 14.83 22.61
C GLU A 41 -57.24 16.20 23.26
N ARG A 42 -58.30 16.94 23.58
CA ARG A 42 -58.24 18.26 24.24
C ARG A 42 -57.40 18.23 25.51
N ARG A 43 -57.56 17.18 26.32
CA ARG A 43 -56.85 17.03 27.61
C ARG A 43 -55.35 16.81 27.39
N GLY A 44 -54.98 15.96 26.43
CA GLY A 44 -53.58 15.67 26.12
C GLY A 44 -52.82 16.89 25.58
N VAL A 45 -53.43 17.63 24.64
CA VAL A 45 -52.82 18.84 24.08
C VAL A 45 -52.66 19.93 25.13
N ALA A 46 -53.66 20.14 25.99
CA ALA A 46 -53.57 21.11 27.07
C ALA A 46 -52.49 20.76 28.10
N LEU A 47 -52.40 19.49 28.51
CA LEU A 47 -51.37 19.03 29.44
C LEU A 47 -49.96 19.19 28.88
N LYS A 48 -49.75 18.89 27.59
CA LYS A 48 -48.45 19.03 26.94
C LYS A 48 -47.98 20.50 26.92
N GLN A 49 -48.86 21.42 26.54
CA GLN A 49 -48.54 22.85 26.52
C GLN A 49 -48.29 23.42 27.92
N LEU A 50 -49.05 22.97 28.93
CA LEU A 50 -48.80 23.33 30.33
C LEU A 50 -47.46 22.78 30.83
N GLN A 51 -47.07 21.57 30.40
CA GLN A 51 -45.78 20.99 30.76
C GLN A 51 -44.62 21.74 30.10
N ASP A 52 -44.76 22.12 28.82
CA ASP A 52 -43.76 22.88 28.08
C ASP A 52 -43.57 24.29 28.67
N THR A 53 -44.66 24.99 28.97
CA THR A 53 -44.61 26.30 29.64
C THR A 53 -44.00 26.19 31.04
N HIS A 54 -44.39 25.20 31.84
CA HIS A 54 -43.80 24.95 33.16
C HIS A 54 -42.29 24.65 33.07
N ALA A 55 -41.83 23.91 32.06
CA ALA A 55 -40.40 23.66 31.84
C ALA A 55 -39.61 24.93 31.48
N VAL A 56 -40.18 25.83 30.66
CA VAL A 56 -39.56 27.13 30.32
C VAL A 56 -39.47 28.02 31.55
N PHE A 57 -40.54 28.15 32.34
CA PHE A 57 -40.52 28.93 33.58
C PHE A 57 -39.58 28.35 34.63
N LYS A 58 -39.44 27.02 34.70
CA LYS A 58 -38.44 26.36 35.54
C LYS A 58 -37.02 26.77 35.13
N LYS A 59 -36.70 26.81 33.84
CA LYS A 59 -35.39 27.29 33.34
C LYS A 59 -35.17 28.78 33.67
N LEU A 60 -36.19 29.61 33.47
CA LEU A 60 -36.14 31.04 33.82
C LEU A 60 -35.88 31.23 35.32
N LEU A 61 -36.50 30.42 36.19
CA LEU A 61 -36.28 30.44 37.63
C LEU A 61 -34.84 30.07 38.01
N VAL A 62 -34.22 29.11 37.31
CA VAL A 62 -32.80 28.81 37.53
C VAL A 62 -31.94 30.01 37.16
N LEU A 63 -32.21 30.64 36.01
CA LEU A 63 -31.48 31.83 35.56
C LEU A 63 -31.65 33.02 36.51
N THR A 64 -32.85 33.25 37.04
CA THR A 64 -33.08 34.34 38.01
C THR A 64 -32.42 34.08 39.37
N ARG A 65 -32.27 32.81 39.79
CA ARG A 65 -31.46 32.47 40.97
C ARG A 65 -29.97 32.71 40.73
N TRP A 66 -29.49 32.41 39.52
CA TRP A 66 -28.09 32.60 39.14
C TRP A 66 -27.72 34.06 38.85
N SER A 67 -28.68 34.89 38.45
CA SER A 67 -28.41 36.31 38.13
C SER A 67 -27.89 37.11 39.33
N VAL A 68 -28.14 36.67 40.56
CA VAL A 68 -27.56 37.27 41.78
C VAL A 68 -26.03 37.24 41.74
N GLN A 69 -25.43 36.24 41.08
CA GLN A 69 -23.98 36.09 40.92
C GLN A 69 -23.44 36.74 39.63
N SER A 70 -24.30 37.36 38.81
CA SER A 70 -23.90 38.05 37.58
C SER A 70 -22.74 39.03 37.77
N PRO A 71 -22.74 39.96 38.74
CA PRO A 71 -21.65 40.94 38.86
C PRO A 71 -20.30 40.32 39.24
N LEU A 72 -20.29 39.11 39.81
CA LEU A 72 -19.06 38.34 40.03
C LEU A 72 -18.60 37.70 38.73
N ALA A 73 -19.53 37.08 37.99
CA ALA A 73 -19.25 36.48 36.69
C ALA A 73 -18.73 37.53 35.68
N ASP A 74 -19.28 38.74 35.68
CA ASP A 74 -18.85 39.85 34.83
C ASP A 74 -17.40 40.25 35.14
N LYS A 75 -17.05 40.41 36.43
CA LYS A 75 -15.66 40.67 36.85
C LYS A 75 -14.72 39.53 36.47
N CYS A 76 -15.14 38.27 36.62
CA CYS A 76 -14.35 37.13 36.17
C CYS A 76 -14.16 37.12 34.65
N ALA A 77 -15.18 37.53 33.88
CA ALA A 77 -15.09 37.65 32.44
C ALA A 77 -14.11 38.78 32.03
N GLU A 78 -14.17 39.93 32.69
CA GLU A 78 -13.20 41.02 32.52
C GLU A 78 -11.77 40.55 32.82
N LEU A 79 -11.55 39.89 33.96
CA LEU A 79 -10.24 39.35 34.33
C LEU A 79 -9.74 38.29 33.34
N LEU A 80 -10.62 37.44 32.82
CA LEU A 80 -10.26 36.47 31.78
C LEU A 80 -9.88 37.16 30.48
N GLN A 81 -10.59 38.22 30.09
CA GLN A 81 -10.26 39.01 28.92
C GLN A 81 -8.91 39.72 29.07
N GLU A 82 -8.62 40.29 30.25
CA GLU A 82 -7.32 40.88 30.56
C GLU A 82 -6.21 39.83 30.53
N ALA A 83 -6.44 38.64 31.12
CA ALA A 83 -5.47 37.55 31.09
C ALA A 83 -5.18 37.06 29.65
N GLN A 84 -6.21 36.99 28.81
CA GLN A 84 -6.06 36.65 27.39
C GLN A 84 -5.25 37.71 26.64
N THR A 85 -5.57 38.99 26.82
CA THR A 85 -4.81 40.08 26.16
C THR A 85 -3.35 40.10 26.62
N PHE A 86 -3.07 39.82 27.90
CA PHE A 86 -1.71 39.67 28.39
C PHE A 86 -0.96 38.49 27.73
N GLN A 87 -1.62 37.33 27.60
CA GLN A 87 -1.03 36.17 26.91
C GLN A 87 -0.73 36.48 25.45
N ASP A 88 -1.64 37.16 24.75
CA ASP A 88 -1.46 37.55 23.36
C ASP A 88 -0.28 38.52 23.21
N GLN A 89 -0.17 39.50 24.10
CA GLN A 89 0.98 40.42 24.13
C GLN A 89 2.29 39.69 24.42
N ALA A 90 2.30 38.73 25.35
CA ALA A 90 3.48 37.93 25.64
C ALA A 90 3.94 37.12 24.41
N ASN A 91 2.99 36.49 23.71
CA ASN A 91 3.28 35.77 22.47
C ASN A 91 3.82 36.70 21.39
N GLU A 92 3.19 37.87 21.19
CA GLU A 92 3.63 38.85 20.20
C GLU A 92 5.05 39.38 20.52
N THR A 93 5.37 39.63 21.79
CA THR A 93 6.72 40.05 22.17
C THR A 93 7.77 38.98 21.89
N ASN A 94 7.44 37.70 22.10
CA ASN A 94 8.32 36.59 21.78
C ASN A 94 8.60 36.53 20.26
N ASP A 95 7.55 36.62 19.44
CA ASP A 95 7.69 36.66 17.99
C ASP A 95 8.57 37.83 17.53
N ARG A 96 8.34 39.02 18.08
CA ARG A 96 9.16 40.21 17.78
C ARG A 96 10.63 40.01 18.16
N LEU A 97 10.91 39.39 19.32
CA LEU A 97 12.28 39.08 19.74
C LEU A 97 12.94 38.05 18.81
N TYR A 98 12.20 37.05 18.36
CA TYR A 98 12.69 36.06 17.39
C TYR A 98 13.04 36.71 16.05
N PHE A 99 12.17 37.57 15.51
CA PHE A 99 12.46 38.30 14.28
C PHE A 99 13.64 39.27 14.44
N LEU A 100 13.71 39.97 15.59
CA LEU A 100 14.84 40.84 15.90
C LEU A 100 16.17 40.06 15.93
N HIS A 101 16.21 38.88 16.53
CA HIS A 101 17.40 38.04 16.54
C HIS A 101 17.87 37.69 15.12
N ARG A 102 16.94 37.31 14.24
CA ARG A 102 17.24 37.02 12.84
C ARG A 102 17.76 38.25 12.08
N ASP A 103 17.21 39.42 12.35
CA ASP A 103 17.65 40.66 11.71
C ASP A 103 19.01 41.13 12.24
N LEU A 104 19.32 40.91 13.51
CA LEU A 104 20.66 41.12 14.07
C LEU A 104 21.69 40.20 13.40
N ASP A 105 21.34 38.94 13.15
CA ASP A 105 22.19 37.99 12.44
C ASP A 105 22.50 38.40 10.99
N ARG A 106 21.61 39.16 10.36
CA ARG A 106 21.80 39.77 9.04
C ARG A 106 22.67 41.02 9.09
N ALA A 107 22.53 41.82 10.15
CA ALA A 107 23.35 43.03 10.36
C ALA A 107 24.80 42.69 10.73
N LYS A 108 25.03 41.50 11.29
CA LYS A 108 26.37 41.02 11.67
C LYS A 108 27.23 40.71 10.44
N GLU A 109 28.37 41.39 10.35
CA GLU A 109 29.43 41.03 9.40
C GLU A 109 30.08 39.70 9.80
N ARG A 110 30.27 38.82 8.81
CA ARG A 110 30.88 37.50 9.01
C ARG A 110 32.39 37.58 8.78
N GLN A 111 33.15 36.72 9.46
CA GLN A 111 34.57 36.57 9.19
C GLN A 111 34.77 36.11 7.74
N TYR A 112 35.58 36.84 6.99
CA TYR A 112 35.94 36.47 5.63
C TYR A 112 36.87 35.26 5.61
N ASP A 113 36.53 34.27 4.79
CA ASP A 113 37.40 33.11 4.57
C ASP A 113 38.43 33.42 3.48
N LEU A 114 39.58 33.94 3.93
CA LEU A 114 40.69 34.26 3.05
C LEU A 114 41.30 33.01 2.41
N THR A 115 41.20 31.83 3.05
CA THR A 115 41.86 30.63 2.56
C THR A 115 41.18 30.08 1.31
N THR A 116 39.84 30.00 1.32
CA THR A 116 39.06 29.65 0.13
C THR A 116 39.20 30.72 -0.95
N ALA A 117 39.21 32.00 -0.58
CA ALA A 117 39.37 33.10 -1.54
C ALA A 117 40.71 33.00 -2.29
N ILE A 118 41.81 32.70 -1.59
CA ILE A 118 43.13 32.49 -2.20
C ILE A 118 43.11 31.26 -3.13
N ASP A 119 42.54 30.14 -2.68
CA ASP A 119 42.46 28.91 -3.47
C ASP A 119 41.70 29.15 -4.80
N VAL A 120 40.59 29.90 -4.76
CA VAL A 120 39.81 30.24 -5.97
C VAL A 120 40.50 31.30 -6.82
N LEU A 121 41.10 32.33 -6.22
CA LEU A 121 41.75 33.42 -6.95
C LEU A 121 42.98 32.94 -7.72
N TYR A 122 43.82 32.10 -7.10
CA TYR A 122 45.04 31.58 -7.72
C TYR A 122 44.80 30.26 -8.47
N GLY A 123 43.98 29.37 -7.92
CA GLY A 123 43.75 28.03 -8.47
C GLY A 123 42.53 27.92 -9.39
N GLY A 124 41.72 28.98 -9.53
CA GLY A 124 40.49 29.00 -10.32
C GLY A 124 39.36 28.10 -9.78
N THR A 125 39.65 27.25 -8.79
CA THR A 125 38.76 26.23 -8.24
C THR A 125 39.08 25.98 -6.77
N TYR A 126 38.11 25.45 -6.02
CA TYR A 126 38.29 25.13 -4.61
C TYR A 126 38.98 23.76 -4.44
N THR A 127 40.27 23.77 -4.10
CA THR A 127 41.13 22.57 -4.06
C THR A 127 40.82 21.62 -2.90
N ARG A 128 40.20 22.11 -1.83
CA ARG A 128 39.89 21.32 -0.62
C ARG A 128 38.52 20.63 -0.69
N LEU A 129 37.79 20.77 -1.81
CA LEU A 129 36.53 20.09 -2.00
C LEU A 129 36.75 18.57 -2.09
N PRO A 130 36.04 17.74 -1.30
CA PRO A 130 36.12 16.30 -1.45
C PRO A 130 35.66 15.87 -2.86
N ARG A 131 36.53 15.15 -3.58
CA ARG A 131 36.25 14.64 -4.92
C ARG A 131 35.04 13.70 -4.98
N VAL A 132 34.60 13.17 -3.83
CA VAL A 132 33.41 12.33 -3.69
C VAL A 132 32.14 13.03 -4.18
N ILE A 133 32.06 14.36 -4.05
CA ILE A 133 30.90 15.14 -4.50
C ILE A 133 30.75 15.08 -6.03
N ASN A 134 31.85 15.00 -6.78
CA ASN A 134 31.79 14.86 -8.23
C ASN A 134 31.16 13.52 -8.64
N TYR A 135 31.41 12.45 -7.89
CA TYR A 135 30.82 11.12 -8.14
C TYR A 135 29.32 11.06 -7.78
N ALA A 136 28.86 11.91 -6.87
CA ALA A 136 27.44 11.99 -6.52
C ALA A 136 26.61 12.85 -7.49
N MET A 137 27.23 13.88 -8.08
CA MET A 137 26.56 14.84 -8.95
C MET A 137 26.50 14.41 -10.41
N HIS A 138 27.51 13.69 -10.91
CA HIS A 138 27.53 13.22 -12.30
C HIS A 138 27.83 11.72 -12.31
N PRO A 139 26.96 10.87 -12.89
CA PRO A 139 27.32 9.48 -13.13
C PRO A 139 28.55 9.47 -14.04
N ARG A 140 29.57 8.71 -13.64
CA ARG A 140 30.82 8.56 -14.40
C ARG A 140 30.48 8.06 -15.80
N GLU A 141 30.94 8.76 -16.84
CA GLU A 141 30.91 8.23 -18.20
C GLU A 141 31.70 6.92 -18.24
N PHE A 142 31.06 5.85 -18.68
CA PHE A 142 31.75 4.58 -18.86
C PHE A 142 32.87 4.79 -19.91
N PRO A 143 34.05 4.18 -19.71
CA PRO A 143 35.09 4.23 -20.72
C PRO A 143 34.54 3.68 -22.05
N PRO A 144 35.03 4.14 -23.22
CA PRO A 144 34.64 3.57 -24.50
C PRO A 144 35.07 2.10 -24.52
N VAL A 145 34.10 1.21 -24.38
CA VAL A 145 34.29 -0.24 -24.44
C VAL A 145 33.70 -0.70 -25.77
N ASP A 146 34.45 -1.57 -26.46
CA ASP A 146 33.94 -2.24 -27.65
C ASP A 146 32.94 -3.33 -27.21
N GLU A 147 31.66 -3.04 -27.40
CA GLU A 147 30.55 -3.88 -26.95
C GLU A 147 30.55 -5.24 -27.67
N GLU A 148 30.83 -5.26 -28.98
CA GLU A 148 30.83 -6.48 -29.78
C GLU A 148 31.97 -7.41 -29.37
N ALA A 149 33.16 -6.86 -29.15
CA ALA A 149 34.30 -7.63 -28.66
C ALA A 149 34.04 -8.21 -27.26
N SER A 150 33.41 -7.42 -26.37
CA SER A 150 33.09 -7.84 -25.00
C SER A 150 32.04 -8.95 -24.96
N ILE A 151 31.02 -8.89 -25.82
CA ILE A 151 30.00 -9.93 -25.96
C ILE A 151 30.63 -11.23 -26.48
N ALA A 152 31.51 -11.14 -27.49
CA ALA A 152 32.21 -12.31 -28.02
C ALA A 152 33.13 -12.97 -26.99
N GLU A 153 33.83 -12.18 -26.17
CA GLU A 153 34.60 -12.67 -25.03
C GLU A 153 33.71 -13.38 -23.99
N LEU A 154 32.55 -12.79 -23.67
CA LEU A 154 31.60 -13.38 -22.73
C LEU A 154 31.02 -14.70 -23.25
N ASP A 155 30.65 -14.78 -24.52
CA ASP A 155 30.18 -16.02 -25.16
C ASP A 155 31.24 -17.13 -25.09
N ALA A 156 32.51 -16.79 -25.32
CA ALA A 156 33.61 -17.74 -25.20
C ALA A 156 33.78 -18.26 -23.76
N VAL A 157 33.68 -17.37 -22.77
CA VAL A 157 33.72 -17.73 -21.34
C VAL A 157 32.55 -18.63 -20.97
N LEU A 158 31.33 -18.29 -21.40
CA LEU A 158 30.12 -19.07 -21.12
C LEU A 158 30.21 -20.49 -21.72
N ARG A 159 30.69 -20.61 -22.96
CA ARG A 159 30.91 -21.91 -23.60
C ARG A 159 31.94 -22.76 -22.84
N PHE A 160 33.03 -22.16 -22.37
CA PHE A 160 34.02 -22.86 -21.57
C PHE A 160 33.44 -23.34 -20.24
N ARG A 161 32.68 -22.48 -19.55
CA ARG A 161 32.01 -22.80 -18.29
C ARG A 161 31.01 -23.94 -18.41
N LEU A 162 30.22 -23.97 -19.49
CA LEU A 162 29.26 -25.04 -19.74
C LEU A 162 29.93 -26.42 -19.90
N ILE A 163 31.20 -26.47 -20.31
CA ILE A 163 31.96 -27.72 -20.42
C ILE A 163 32.43 -28.21 -19.04
N GLU A 164 32.75 -27.30 -18.12
CA GLU A 164 33.21 -27.65 -16.76
C GLU A 164 32.06 -28.11 -15.85
N GLU A 165 30.83 -27.68 -16.13
CA GLU A 165 29.68 -27.92 -15.27
C GLU A 165 28.87 -29.17 -15.59
N THR A 166 28.17 -29.66 -14.57
CA THR A 166 27.22 -30.76 -14.71
C THR A 166 25.90 -30.25 -15.30
N ILE A 167 25.69 -30.52 -16.58
CA ILE A 167 24.45 -30.19 -17.28
C ILE A 167 23.35 -31.21 -16.90
N PRO A 168 22.15 -30.77 -16.48
CA PRO A 168 21.02 -31.66 -16.21
C PRO A 168 20.49 -32.34 -17.47
N ASP A 169 20.21 -33.65 -17.40
CA ASP A 169 19.62 -34.44 -18.50
C ASP A 169 18.24 -33.91 -18.97
N LYS A 170 17.55 -33.14 -18.12
CA LYS A 170 16.25 -32.54 -18.41
C LYS A 170 16.33 -31.37 -19.40
N PHE A 171 17.51 -30.77 -19.59
CA PHE A 171 17.67 -29.70 -20.57
C PHE A 171 17.66 -30.28 -21.97
N THR A 172 16.61 -29.96 -22.73
CA THR A 172 16.47 -30.40 -24.12
C THR A 172 17.22 -29.49 -25.08
N HIS A 173 17.44 -28.24 -24.70
CA HIS A 173 18.05 -27.21 -25.52
C HIS A 173 18.90 -26.27 -24.67
N ILE A 174 20.12 -25.99 -25.14
CA ILE A 174 21.07 -25.07 -24.53
C ILE A 174 21.75 -24.30 -25.65
N ASP A 175 21.47 -23.00 -25.73
CA ASP A 175 22.11 -22.10 -26.69
C ASP A 175 22.88 -21.00 -25.96
N VAL A 176 23.98 -20.57 -26.58
CA VAL A 176 24.78 -19.43 -26.10
C VAL A 176 24.78 -18.36 -27.19
N HIS A 177 24.19 -17.22 -26.89
CA HIS A 177 24.05 -16.09 -27.81
C HIS A 177 24.03 -14.76 -27.04
N GLU A 178 24.69 -13.74 -27.59
CA GLU A 178 24.67 -12.36 -27.06
C GLU A 178 25.09 -12.23 -25.58
N GLY A 179 26.00 -13.08 -25.10
CA GLY A 179 26.47 -13.07 -23.71
C GLY A 179 25.50 -13.71 -22.71
N PHE A 180 24.54 -14.47 -23.22
CA PHE A 180 23.56 -15.20 -22.43
C PHE A 180 23.54 -16.69 -22.80
N VAL A 181 23.25 -17.52 -21.80
CA VAL A 181 22.94 -18.94 -21.97
C VAL A 181 21.45 -19.13 -21.82
N THR A 182 20.76 -19.52 -22.89
CA THR A 182 19.35 -19.90 -22.84
C THR A 182 19.25 -21.42 -22.70
N ALA A 183 18.75 -21.88 -21.54
CA ALA A 183 18.61 -23.30 -21.24
C ALA A 183 17.21 -23.60 -20.74
N GLY A 184 16.64 -24.71 -21.20
CA GLY A 184 15.27 -25.05 -20.86
C GLY A 184 14.86 -26.47 -21.23
N ALA A 185 13.70 -26.86 -20.70
CA ALA A 185 13.00 -28.07 -21.08
C ALA A 185 11.87 -27.69 -22.04
N SER A 186 11.93 -28.23 -23.25
CA SER A 186 10.97 -27.95 -24.33
C SER A 186 9.56 -28.30 -23.88
N GLY A 187 8.67 -27.30 -23.84
CA GLY A 187 7.29 -27.48 -23.42
C GLY A 187 7.01 -27.21 -21.94
N GLU A 188 8.04 -26.94 -21.12
CA GLU A 188 7.88 -26.63 -19.69
C GLU A 188 8.33 -25.21 -19.34
N PHE A 189 9.62 -24.92 -19.53
CA PHE A 189 10.23 -23.66 -19.09
C PHE A 189 11.49 -23.30 -19.87
N GLU A 190 11.83 -22.01 -19.81
CA GLU A 190 13.06 -21.44 -20.35
C GLU A 190 13.70 -20.52 -19.31
N MET A 191 15.01 -20.66 -19.11
CA MET A 191 15.80 -19.84 -18.20
C MET A 191 16.98 -19.23 -18.95
N VAL A 192 17.27 -17.97 -18.64
CA VAL A 192 18.38 -17.23 -19.23
C VAL A 192 19.40 -16.94 -18.14
N PHE A 193 20.63 -17.41 -18.35
CA PHE A 193 21.74 -17.25 -17.44
C PHE A 193 22.84 -16.36 -18.03
N THR A 194 23.59 -15.72 -17.15
CA THR A 194 24.79 -14.93 -17.44
C THR A 194 25.76 -15.07 -16.26
N VAL A 195 26.95 -14.49 -16.33
CA VAL A 195 28.02 -14.70 -15.35
C VAL A 195 28.53 -13.35 -14.85
N ASP A 196 28.80 -13.24 -13.54
CA ASP A 196 29.25 -12.00 -12.87
C ASP A 196 30.73 -11.65 -13.11
N GLY A 197 31.33 -12.13 -14.21
CA GLY A 197 32.70 -11.80 -14.62
C GLY A 197 33.49 -12.94 -15.27
N THR A 198 34.70 -12.61 -15.71
CA THR A 198 35.57 -13.50 -16.51
C THR A 198 36.45 -14.44 -15.69
N LYS A 199 36.37 -14.39 -14.36
CA LYS A 199 37.17 -15.24 -13.45
C LYS A 199 36.58 -16.64 -13.33
N PRO A 200 37.38 -17.68 -13.07
CA PRO A 200 36.88 -19.05 -12.86
C PRO A 200 36.12 -19.23 -11.52
N ASP A 201 36.07 -18.23 -10.65
CA ASP A 201 35.25 -18.24 -9.43
C ASP A 201 33.97 -17.39 -9.57
N SER A 202 33.68 -16.86 -10.77
CA SER A 202 32.49 -16.05 -10.99
C SER A 202 31.22 -16.88 -10.84
N LEU A 203 30.21 -16.28 -10.21
CA LEU A 203 28.92 -16.91 -9.96
C LEU A 203 28.00 -16.77 -11.17
N TRP A 204 27.09 -17.74 -11.32
CA TRP A 204 26.00 -17.65 -12.27
C TRP A 204 24.93 -16.66 -11.81
N LEU A 205 24.46 -15.86 -12.74
CA LEU A 205 23.40 -14.89 -12.58
C LEU A 205 22.19 -15.28 -13.44
N VAL A 206 21.00 -15.18 -12.86
CA VAL A 206 19.75 -15.40 -13.60
C VAL A 206 19.30 -14.08 -14.23
N ALA A 207 19.26 -14.01 -15.55
CA ALA A 207 18.76 -12.85 -16.28
C ALA A 207 17.22 -12.85 -16.28
N SER A 208 16.61 -13.92 -16.77
CA SER A 208 15.16 -14.08 -16.86
C SER A 208 14.74 -15.55 -16.70
N VAL A 209 13.48 -15.73 -16.35
CA VAL A 209 12.84 -17.03 -16.14
C VAL A 209 11.45 -16.94 -16.73
N GLN A 210 11.08 -17.89 -17.59
CA GLN A 210 9.79 -17.93 -18.23
C GLN A 210 9.26 -19.37 -18.24
N THR A 211 7.95 -19.53 -18.04
CA THR A 211 7.27 -20.81 -18.30
C THR A 211 6.53 -20.75 -19.63
N VAL A 212 6.26 -21.92 -20.20
CA VAL A 212 5.54 -22.05 -21.48
C VAL A 212 4.13 -21.46 -21.45
N LEU A 213 3.55 -21.25 -20.26
CA LEU A 213 2.24 -20.62 -20.12
C LEU A 213 2.23 -19.12 -20.43
N THR A 214 3.39 -18.46 -20.33
CA THR A 214 3.55 -17.04 -20.68
C THR A 214 4.14 -16.82 -22.07
N ASP A 215 4.63 -17.87 -22.73
CA ASP A 215 5.12 -17.74 -24.10
C ASP A 215 3.96 -17.51 -25.09
N PRO A 216 3.91 -16.36 -25.77
CA PRO A 216 2.87 -16.07 -26.75
C PRO A 216 2.88 -17.04 -27.93
N VAL A 217 4.03 -17.58 -28.31
CA VAL A 217 4.17 -18.50 -29.46
C VAL A 217 3.60 -19.86 -29.12
N ALA A 218 3.98 -20.42 -27.97
CA ALA A 218 3.39 -21.64 -27.46
C ALA A 218 1.87 -21.48 -27.25
N GLN A 219 1.42 -20.36 -26.68
CA GLN A 219 -0.01 -20.12 -26.47
C GLN A 219 -0.79 -20.14 -27.79
N ALA A 220 -0.29 -19.50 -28.85
CA ALA A 220 -0.95 -19.52 -30.16
C ALA A 220 -1.02 -20.94 -30.75
N THR A 221 0.04 -21.73 -30.56
CA THR A 221 0.16 -23.09 -31.10
C THR A 221 -0.80 -24.05 -30.41
N PHE A 222 -0.89 -24.02 -29.08
CA PHE A 222 -1.66 -25.02 -28.31
C PHE A 222 -3.11 -24.60 -28.00
N LYS A 223 -3.51 -23.35 -28.31
CA LYS A 223 -4.86 -22.83 -28.04
C LYS A 223 -5.99 -23.68 -28.63
N HIS A 224 -5.77 -24.27 -29.80
CA HIS A 224 -6.78 -25.05 -30.51
C HIS A 224 -7.10 -26.40 -29.85
N LEU A 225 -6.22 -26.90 -28.96
CA LEU A 225 -6.36 -28.20 -28.30
C LEU A 225 -7.24 -28.13 -27.03
N ALA A 226 -7.50 -26.94 -26.51
CA ALA A 226 -8.17 -26.75 -25.23
C ALA A 226 -9.55 -26.08 -25.40
N SER A 227 -10.49 -26.48 -24.54
CA SER A 227 -11.80 -25.84 -24.47
C SER A 227 -11.70 -24.40 -23.94
N THR A 228 -12.69 -23.55 -24.22
CA THR A 228 -12.71 -22.16 -23.77
C THR A 228 -12.68 -22.03 -22.24
N SER A 229 -13.32 -22.95 -21.51
CA SER A 229 -13.26 -23.01 -20.05
C SER A 229 -11.89 -23.44 -19.53
N SER A 230 -11.26 -24.44 -20.16
CA SER A 230 -9.90 -24.88 -19.82
C SER A 230 -8.87 -23.77 -20.06
N LEU A 231 -8.97 -23.04 -21.17
CA LEU A 231 -8.09 -21.91 -21.47
C LEU A 231 -8.21 -20.78 -20.44
N ARG A 232 -9.43 -20.49 -19.96
CA ARG A 232 -9.65 -19.48 -18.92
C ARG A 232 -8.99 -19.86 -17.60
N ILE A 233 -9.05 -21.15 -17.22
CA ILE A 233 -8.41 -21.66 -16.00
C ILE A 233 -6.88 -21.59 -16.12
N ILE A 234 -6.33 -21.95 -17.28
CA ILE A 234 -4.90 -21.87 -17.54
C ILE A 234 -4.43 -20.41 -17.44
N GLN A 235 -5.16 -19.47 -18.05
CA GLN A 235 -4.84 -18.05 -17.98
C GLN A 235 -4.96 -17.48 -16.56
N SER A 236 -5.94 -17.93 -15.76
CA SER A 236 -6.07 -17.45 -14.38
C SER A 236 -4.97 -17.97 -13.44
N ASN A 237 -4.35 -19.10 -13.78
CA ASN A 237 -3.25 -19.69 -13.00
C ASN A 237 -1.87 -19.44 -13.62
N ALA A 238 -1.79 -18.70 -14.73
CA ALA A 238 -0.52 -18.34 -15.34
C ALA A 238 0.30 -17.47 -14.37
N PRO A 239 1.63 -17.67 -14.29
CA PRO A 239 2.47 -16.86 -13.41
C PRO A 239 2.48 -15.40 -13.84
N THR A 240 2.33 -14.48 -12.88
CA THR A 240 2.47 -13.04 -13.10
C THR A 240 3.93 -12.61 -13.00
N ASP A 241 4.24 -11.39 -13.45
CA ASP A 241 5.60 -10.82 -13.36
C ASP A 241 6.17 -10.86 -11.95
N VAL A 242 5.32 -10.67 -10.92
CA VAL A 242 5.72 -10.76 -9.51
C VAL A 242 6.19 -12.18 -9.15
N HIS A 243 5.50 -13.21 -9.63
CA HIS A 243 5.90 -14.60 -9.42
C HIS A 243 7.25 -14.88 -10.09
N TYR A 244 7.48 -14.39 -11.31
CA TYR A 244 8.77 -14.54 -11.99
C TYR A 244 9.91 -13.80 -11.28
N MET A 245 9.65 -12.60 -10.75
CA MET A 245 10.64 -11.88 -9.95
C MET A 245 11.02 -12.65 -8.68
N GLN A 246 10.04 -13.22 -7.98
CA GLN A 246 10.29 -14.06 -6.80
C GLN A 246 11.04 -15.34 -7.15
N LEU A 247 10.68 -15.98 -8.27
CA LEU A 247 11.33 -17.18 -8.77
C LEU A 247 12.80 -16.90 -9.12
N LYS A 248 13.07 -15.80 -9.83
CA LYS A 248 14.43 -15.32 -10.11
C LYS A 248 15.24 -15.13 -8.84
N ILE A 249 14.69 -14.49 -7.81
CA ILE A 249 15.38 -14.29 -6.52
C ILE A 249 15.66 -15.63 -5.83
N LEU A 250 14.70 -16.55 -5.85
CA LEU A 250 14.84 -17.86 -5.23
C LEU A 250 15.93 -18.69 -5.92
N ILE A 251 15.94 -18.76 -7.25
CA ILE A 251 16.98 -19.44 -8.02
C ILE A 251 18.33 -18.77 -7.76
N GLN A 252 18.43 -17.44 -7.84
CA GLN A 252 19.69 -16.73 -7.61
C GLN A 252 20.29 -17.04 -6.23
N LYS A 253 19.44 -17.07 -5.19
CA LYS A 253 19.89 -17.40 -3.83
C LYS A 253 20.46 -18.82 -3.74
N ARG A 254 19.86 -19.77 -4.47
CA ARG A 254 20.30 -21.17 -4.51
C ARG A 254 21.59 -21.34 -5.32
N LEU A 255 21.67 -20.68 -6.48
CA LEU A 255 22.88 -20.65 -7.32
C LEU A 255 24.11 -20.14 -6.56
N ASN A 256 23.94 -19.13 -5.71
CA ASN A 256 25.05 -18.58 -4.93
C ASN A 256 25.60 -19.54 -3.85
N GLN A 257 24.86 -20.59 -3.50
CA GLN A 257 25.19 -21.50 -2.40
C GLN A 257 25.59 -22.89 -2.89
N SER A 258 25.21 -23.27 -4.10
CA SER A 258 25.38 -24.62 -4.61
C SER A 258 26.66 -24.82 -5.41
N ALA A 259 27.18 -26.05 -5.36
CA ALA A 259 28.31 -26.48 -6.20
C ALA A 259 27.87 -26.90 -7.61
N THR A 260 26.57 -27.16 -7.81
CA THR A 260 25.96 -27.59 -9.08
C THR A 260 24.82 -26.63 -9.45
N PRO A 261 25.14 -25.40 -9.91
CA PRO A 261 24.18 -24.32 -10.09
C PRO A 261 23.05 -24.66 -11.07
N LEU A 262 23.39 -25.15 -12.26
CA LEU A 262 22.41 -25.45 -13.32
C LEU A 262 21.45 -26.57 -12.94
N LEU A 263 21.92 -27.57 -12.18
CA LEU A 263 21.10 -28.68 -11.70
C LEU A 263 20.08 -28.25 -10.65
N ASP A 264 20.50 -27.41 -9.71
CA ASP A 264 19.57 -26.89 -8.71
C ASP A 264 18.54 -25.94 -9.31
N ALA A 265 18.95 -25.09 -10.26
CA ALA A 265 18.01 -24.25 -11.00
C ALA A 265 16.99 -25.10 -11.78
N CYS A 266 17.44 -26.16 -12.44
CA CYS A 266 16.55 -27.07 -13.15
C CYS A 266 15.57 -27.78 -12.21
N ASN A 267 16.02 -28.25 -11.05
CA ASN A 267 15.14 -28.94 -10.09
C ASN A 267 14.07 -28.00 -9.53
N ILE A 268 14.45 -26.78 -9.13
CA ILE A 268 13.52 -25.77 -8.64
C ILE A 268 12.45 -25.46 -9.71
N MET A 269 12.87 -25.33 -10.96
CA MET A 269 11.95 -25.04 -12.04
C MET A 269 11.04 -26.23 -12.36
N SER A 270 11.59 -27.45 -12.39
CA SER A 270 10.79 -28.67 -12.56
C SER A 270 9.74 -28.78 -11.46
N ASP A 271 10.11 -28.58 -10.20
CA ASP A 271 9.18 -28.66 -9.06
C ASP A 271 8.10 -27.57 -9.15
N PHE A 272 8.48 -26.37 -9.57
CA PHE A 272 7.53 -25.29 -9.85
C PHE A 272 6.57 -25.64 -10.99
N CYS A 273 7.06 -26.15 -12.12
CA CYS A 273 6.23 -26.58 -13.24
C CYS A 273 5.29 -27.73 -12.86
N CYS A 274 5.77 -28.71 -12.09
CA CYS A 274 4.95 -29.81 -11.58
C CYS A 274 3.85 -29.33 -10.63
N SER A 275 4.18 -28.48 -9.66
CA SER A 275 3.20 -27.92 -8.73
C SER A 275 2.17 -27.02 -9.45
N LEU A 276 2.61 -26.25 -10.45
CA LEU A 276 1.73 -25.46 -11.30
C LEU A 276 0.78 -26.36 -12.09
N ALA A 277 1.29 -27.41 -12.73
CA ALA A 277 0.48 -28.38 -13.47
C ALA A 277 -0.59 -29.03 -12.58
N LEU A 278 -0.22 -29.45 -11.36
CA LEU A 278 -1.15 -30.00 -10.38
C LEU A 278 -2.24 -28.99 -9.97
N ARG A 279 -1.86 -27.72 -9.78
CA ARG A 279 -2.81 -26.65 -9.47
C ARG A 279 -3.81 -26.41 -10.62
N ILE A 280 -3.33 -26.43 -11.86
CA ILE A 280 -4.20 -26.32 -13.04
C ILE A 280 -5.15 -27.52 -13.12
N LEU A 281 -4.64 -28.74 -12.94
CA LEU A 281 -5.45 -29.96 -12.96
C LEU A 281 -6.51 -29.97 -11.86
N HIS A 282 -6.16 -29.53 -10.65
CA HIS A 282 -7.10 -29.39 -9.55
C HIS A 282 -8.20 -28.36 -9.87
N ALA A 283 -7.86 -27.20 -10.42
CA ALA A 283 -8.84 -26.18 -10.83
C ALA A 283 -9.76 -26.68 -11.96
N GLN A 284 -9.23 -27.47 -12.90
CA GLN A 284 -10.04 -28.14 -13.93
C GLN A 284 -10.97 -29.19 -13.32
N GLY A 285 -10.48 -29.97 -12.35
CA GLY A 285 -11.26 -30.97 -11.63
C GLY A 285 -12.41 -30.36 -10.83
N GLN A 286 -12.16 -29.26 -10.12
CA GLN A 286 -13.21 -28.51 -9.41
C GLN A 286 -14.32 -28.03 -10.35
N LEU A 287 -13.96 -27.49 -11.52
CA LEU A 287 -14.96 -27.09 -12.53
C LEU A 287 -15.80 -28.30 -12.99
N LEU A 288 -15.19 -29.47 -13.17
CA LEU A 288 -15.93 -30.68 -13.58
C LEU A 288 -16.91 -31.15 -12.50
N VAL A 289 -16.52 -31.08 -11.22
CA VAL A 289 -17.38 -31.41 -10.08
C VAL A 289 -18.55 -30.43 -9.99
N ASP A 290 -18.29 -29.13 -10.12
CA ASP A 290 -19.31 -28.08 -10.02
C ASP A 290 -20.31 -28.10 -11.17
N THR A 291 -19.89 -28.54 -12.36
CA THR A 291 -20.71 -28.45 -13.58
C THR A 291 -21.43 -29.75 -13.92
N ARG A 292 -20.70 -30.85 -14.05
CA ARG A 292 -21.22 -32.07 -14.69
C ARG A 292 -21.30 -33.24 -13.71
N TRP A 293 -20.31 -33.43 -12.85
CA TRP A 293 -20.17 -34.63 -12.00
C TRP A 293 -20.13 -34.28 -10.50
N PRO A 294 -21.26 -33.84 -9.91
CA PRO A 294 -21.33 -33.45 -8.50
C PRO A 294 -21.29 -34.65 -7.53
N HIS A 295 -21.62 -35.85 -8.01
CA HIS A 295 -21.64 -37.09 -7.23
C HIS A 295 -20.77 -38.13 -7.93
N GLY A 296 -19.85 -38.75 -7.19
CA GLY A 296 -19.02 -39.86 -7.67
C GLY A 296 -17.57 -39.52 -8.05
N VAL A 297 -17.13 -38.26 -8.07
CA VAL A 297 -15.71 -37.89 -8.25
C VAL A 297 -15.32 -36.79 -7.28
N SER A 298 -14.22 -36.98 -6.55
CA SER A 298 -13.60 -35.94 -5.73
C SER A 298 -12.12 -35.79 -6.07
N PHE A 299 -11.70 -34.53 -6.24
CA PHE A 299 -10.30 -34.15 -6.40
C PHE A 299 -9.79 -33.70 -5.04
N LEU A 300 -8.95 -34.49 -4.39
CA LEU A 300 -8.36 -34.18 -3.10
C LEU A 300 -6.92 -33.75 -3.31
N HIS A 301 -6.63 -32.48 -3.02
CA HIS A 301 -5.26 -32.02 -2.88
C HIS A 301 -4.81 -32.38 -1.46
N GLN A 302 -3.89 -33.34 -1.35
CA GLN A 302 -3.29 -33.70 -0.06
C GLN A 302 -1.90 -33.11 0.03
N ASP A 303 -1.72 -32.17 0.97
CA ASP A 303 -0.42 -31.63 1.35
C ASP A 303 0.17 -32.45 2.52
N HIS A 304 0.32 -33.77 2.34
CA HIS A 304 0.89 -34.62 3.40
C HIS A 304 2.37 -34.91 3.11
N ASN A 305 3.26 -34.52 4.04
CA ASN A 305 4.71 -34.77 3.99
C ASN A 305 5.45 -34.20 2.76
N ASP A 306 5.39 -32.88 2.53
CA ASP A 306 6.18 -32.15 1.52
C ASP A 306 6.04 -32.59 0.05
N ALA A 307 5.25 -33.62 -0.25
CA ALA A 307 4.92 -34.06 -1.59
C ALA A 307 3.54 -33.53 -1.98
N ALA A 308 3.49 -32.64 -2.97
CA ALA A 308 2.24 -32.19 -3.56
C ALA A 308 1.69 -33.31 -4.45
N THR A 309 0.75 -34.12 -3.94
CA THR A 309 0.05 -35.16 -4.72
C THR A 309 -1.42 -34.78 -4.91
N LEU A 310 -1.96 -35.07 -6.10
CA LEU A 310 -3.37 -34.88 -6.41
C LEU A 310 -4.06 -36.24 -6.52
N ASP A 311 -4.90 -36.56 -5.53
CA ASP A 311 -5.66 -37.79 -5.52
C ASP A 311 -7.01 -37.57 -6.20
N ILE A 312 -7.27 -38.38 -7.24
CA ILE A 312 -8.55 -38.38 -7.95
C ILE A 312 -9.31 -39.63 -7.51
N VAL A 313 -10.31 -39.45 -6.64
CA VAL A 313 -11.15 -40.55 -6.14
C VAL A 313 -12.39 -40.66 -7.01
N TYR A 314 -12.60 -41.84 -7.59
CA TYR A 314 -13.77 -42.17 -8.39
C TYR A 314 -14.72 -43.11 -7.63
N TRP A 315 -16.01 -43.08 -7.99
CA TRP A 315 -17.08 -43.93 -7.45
C TRP A 315 -17.22 -43.90 -5.93
N THR A 316 -17.34 -42.69 -5.37
CA THR A 316 -17.54 -42.47 -3.92
C THR A 316 -18.84 -43.07 -3.37
N ASP A 317 -19.78 -43.46 -4.24
CA ASP A 317 -21.11 -43.95 -3.86
C ASP A 317 -21.24 -45.49 -3.85
N ALA A 318 -20.11 -46.23 -3.94
CA ALA A 318 -20.13 -47.68 -4.00
C ALA A 318 -20.33 -48.37 -2.62
N THR A 319 -21.55 -48.27 -2.06
CA THR A 319 -22.18 -49.30 -1.20
C THR A 319 -23.70 -49.21 -1.40
N ALA A 320 -24.43 -50.26 -1.80
CA ALA A 320 -24.47 -51.56 -1.16
C ALA A 320 -24.56 -52.74 -2.15
N PRO A 321 -24.02 -53.93 -1.79
CA PRO A 321 -24.36 -55.16 -2.49
C PRO A 321 -25.84 -55.46 -2.28
N TYR A 322 -26.55 -55.79 -3.37
CA TYR A 322 -27.89 -56.35 -3.31
C TYR A 322 -27.87 -57.63 -2.45
N VAL A 323 -28.54 -57.59 -1.30
CA VAL A 323 -29.01 -58.77 -0.54
C VAL A 323 -30.52 -58.84 -0.72
#